data_AF-A0A7C7M9R0-F1
#
_entry.id   AF-A0A7C7M9R0-F1
#
_cell.length_a   1.000
_cell.length_b   1.000
_cell.length_c   1.000
_cell.angle_alpha   90.00
_cell.angle_beta   90.00
_cell.angle_gamma   90.00
#
_symmetry.space_group_name_H-M   'P 1'
#
loop_
_entity.id
_entity.type
_entity.pdbx_description
1 polymer ?
#
loop_
_entity_poly.entity_id
_entity_poly.type
_entity_poly.pdbx_seq_one_letter_code
_entity_poly.pdbx_strand_id
1 'polypeptide(L)'
;MPPPTVLPTVTPPPTQDPVPELLLEVHEPVDGIEVSGDTVVVRGITQSGAAVTINDVPAILEGNGKQGTAFRGSVPLALGENEIMVVASDNLGNQSTRVLTVKSIAPPPLPFLLVITEPRDLSIVSTGIIRLSGRTGPEAVISVNGVSSPIDLVGNFSTLVVLEPGPNIIDVVSTNSDGQVMSAVAAVIYRP
;
A
#
# COMPACT_ATOMS: atom_id res chain seq x y z
N MET A 1 42.79 -54.90 51.26
CA MET A 1 41.76 -54.27 50.41
C MET A 1 41.72 -52.80 50.76
N PRO A 2 42.00 -51.86 49.84
CA PRO A 2 41.94 -50.44 50.17
C PRO A 2 40.48 -50.02 50.44
N PRO A 3 40.24 -49.00 51.28
CA PRO A 3 38.89 -48.48 51.52
C PRO A 3 38.35 -47.81 50.25
N PRO A 4 37.02 -47.84 50.01
CA PRO A 4 36.42 -47.12 48.90
C PRO A 4 36.58 -45.61 49.10
N THR A 5 37.15 -44.93 48.11
CA THR A 5 37.17 -43.46 48.02
C THR A 5 35.76 -42.97 47.71
N VAL A 6 35.15 -42.22 48.63
CA VAL A 6 33.90 -41.50 48.37
C VAL A 6 34.18 -40.36 47.40
N LEU A 7 33.53 -40.36 46.22
CA LEU A 7 33.53 -39.20 45.34
C LEU A 7 32.81 -38.04 46.05
N PRO A 8 33.32 -36.80 45.98
CA PRO A 8 32.56 -35.64 46.44
C PRO A 8 31.30 -35.50 45.59
N THR A 9 30.15 -35.44 46.24
CA THR A 9 28.88 -35.10 45.61
C THR A 9 28.98 -33.68 45.08
N VAL A 10 28.99 -33.51 43.75
CA VAL A 10 28.84 -32.19 43.13
C VAL A 10 27.40 -31.73 43.35
N THR A 11 27.21 -30.71 44.19
CA THR A 11 25.92 -30.03 44.30
C THR A 11 25.67 -29.34 42.95
N PRO A 12 24.56 -29.64 42.25
CA PRO A 12 24.22 -28.90 41.03
C PRO A 12 24.08 -27.41 41.39
N PRO A 13 24.57 -26.48 40.55
CA PRO A 13 24.36 -25.06 40.77
C PRO A 13 22.86 -24.78 40.92
N PRO A 14 22.46 -23.78 41.73
CA PRO A 14 21.06 -23.42 41.86
C PRO A 14 20.48 -23.16 40.46
N THR A 15 19.40 -23.86 40.10
CA THR A 15 18.59 -23.52 38.93
C THR A 15 18.17 -22.07 39.10
N GLN A 16 18.65 -21.17 38.22
CA GLN A 16 18.16 -19.80 38.18
C GLN A 16 16.65 -19.87 38.00
N ASP A 17 15.92 -19.17 38.87
CA ASP A 17 14.49 -18.95 38.68
C ASP A 17 14.28 -18.32 37.29
N PRO A 18 13.27 -18.74 36.52
CA PRO A 18 12.96 -18.10 35.26
C PRO A 18 12.69 -16.61 35.52
N VAL A 19 13.39 -15.75 34.78
CA VAL A 19 13.18 -14.30 34.81
C VAL A 19 11.69 -14.04 34.51
N PRO A 20 10.97 -13.23 35.31
CA PRO A 20 9.56 -12.93 35.06
C PRO A 20 9.38 -12.34 33.65
N GLU A 21 8.56 -12.98 32.82
CA GLU A 21 8.24 -12.46 31.49
C GLU A 21 7.41 -11.17 31.61
N LEU A 22 7.83 -10.13 30.90
CA LEU A 22 7.07 -8.89 30.82
C LEU A 22 5.83 -9.06 29.95
N LEU A 23 4.72 -8.41 30.34
CA LEU A 23 3.54 -8.33 29.49
C LEU A 23 3.87 -7.60 28.18
N LEU A 24 3.69 -8.29 27.05
CA LEU A 24 3.74 -7.73 25.71
C LEU A 24 2.67 -8.41 24.87
N GLU A 25 1.64 -7.67 24.51
CA GLU A 25 0.64 -8.11 23.53
C GLU A 25 0.69 -7.17 22.33
N VAL A 26 0.90 -7.73 21.14
CA VAL A 26 0.78 -7.01 19.87
C VAL A 26 -0.59 -7.34 19.29
N HIS A 27 -1.42 -6.33 19.06
CA HIS A 27 -2.78 -6.47 18.54
C HIS A 27 -2.85 -6.20 17.04
N GLU A 28 -2.03 -5.27 16.55
CA GLU A 28 -1.91 -4.95 15.12
C GLU A 28 -0.44 -4.74 14.75
N PRO A 29 -0.04 -5.08 13.51
CA PRO A 29 -0.79 -5.91 12.57
C PRO A 29 -0.86 -7.37 13.05
N VAL A 30 -1.81 -8.13 12.50
CA VAL A 30 -1.88 -9.58 12.71
C VAL A 30 -0.69 -10.24 12.01
N ASP A 31 -0.08 -11.22 12.68
CA ASP A 31 1.02 -12.00 12.11
C ASP A 31 0.61 -12.72 10.81
N GLY A 32 1.45 -12.62 9.78
CA GLY A 32 1.21 -13.17 8.45
C GLY A 32 0.27 -12.35 7.55
N ILE A 33 -0.14 -11.14 7.95
CA ILE A 33 -1.03 -10.31 7.14
C ILE A 33 -0.35 -9.87 5.83
N GLU A 34 -1.15 -9.80 4.76
CA GLU A 34 -0.76 -9.16 3.50
C GLU A 34 -1.37 -7.76 3.41
N VAL A 35 -0.55 -6.76 3.11
CA VAL A 35 -0.97 -5.35 3.00
C VAL A 35 -0.52 -4.74 1.68
N SER A 36 -1.40 -3.92 1.09
CA SER A 36 -1.08 -3.11 -0.09
C SER A 36 -0.58 -1.73 0.39
N GLY A 37 0.72 -1.62 0.62
CA GLY A 37 1.35 -0.38 1.10
C GLY A 37 2.79 -0.59 1.57
N ASP A 38 3.48 0.52 1.80
CA ASP A 38 4.89 0.58 2.19
C ASP A 38 5.09 0.91 3.68
N THR A 39 4.02 0.93 4.48
CA THR A 39 4.06 1.21 5.91
C THR A 39 2.96 0.45 6.61
N VAL A 40 3.25 -0.03 7.84
CA VAL A 40 2.24 -0.58 8.75
C VAL A 40 2.33 0.08 10.12
N VAL A 41 1.20 0.20 10.80
CA VAL A 41 1.14 0.65 12.18
C VAL A 41 1.09 -0.56 13.09
N VAL A 42 2.08 -0.67 13.98
CA VAL A 42 2.10 -1.67 15.05
C VAL A 42 1.42 -1.08 16.27
N ARG A 43 0.52 -1.82 16.90
CA ARG A 43 -0.19 -1.45 18.13
C ARG A 43 -0.25 -2.61 19.09
N GLY A 44 -0.26 -2.28 20.37
CA GLY A 44 -0.40 -3.29 21.41
C GLY A 44 -0.48 -2.69 22.80
N ILE A 45 -0.37 -3.57 23.79
CA ILE A 45 -0.29 -3.21 25.20
C ILE A 45 0.94 -3.85 25.84
N THR A 46 1.54 -3.12 26.76
CA THR A 46 2.58 -3.62 27.65
C THR A 46 2.27 -3.25 29.09
N GLN A 47 3.05 -3.74 30.04
CA GLN A 47 2.95 -3.33 31.43
C GLN A 47 3.32 -1.85 31.64
N SER A 48 2.76 -1.22 32.68
CA SER A 48 3.11 0.16 33.04
C SER A 48 4.58 0.27 33.44
N GLY A 49 5.29 1.27 32.90
CA GLY A 49 6.70 1.53 33.19
C GLY A 49 7.69 0.75 32.33
N ALA A 50 7.22 -0.13 31.43
CA ALA A 50 8.07 -0.71 30.39
C ALA A 50 8.30 0.27 29.23
N ALA A 51 9.50 0.25 28.67
CA ALA A 51 9.79 0.82 27.37
C ALA A 51 9.47 -0.20 26.27
N VAL A 52 9.05 0.28 25.09
CA VAL A 52 8.80 -0.59 23.93
C VAL A 52 9.60 -0.07 22.74
N THR A 53 10.29 -0.98 22.05
CA THR A 53 10.91 -0.72 20.75
C THR A 53 10.26 -1.58 19.67
N ILE A 54 10.20 -1.04 18.46
CA ILE A 54 9.75 -1.73 17.23
C ILE A 54 10.88 -1.57 16.22
N ASN A 55 11.52 -2.67 15.81
CA ASN A 55 12.74 -2.68 14.99
C ASN A 55 13.80 -1.71 15.55
N ASP A 56 14.06 -1.81 16.85
CA ASP A 56 14.99 -0.96 17.61
C ASP A 56 14.63 0.54 17.70
N VAL A 57 13.49 0.95 17.13
CA VAL A 57 12.97 2.31 17.23
C VAL A 57 11.99 2.41 18.40
N PRO A 58 12.14 3.40 19.31
CA PRO A 58 11.19 3.58 20.41
C PRO A 58 9.75 3.80 19.92
N ALA A 59 8.81 3.01 20.46
CA ALA A 59 7.39 3.18 20.21
C ALA A 59 6.82 4.36 21.00
N ILE A 60 5.74 4.95 20.49
CA ILE A 60 4.96 5.94 21.22
C ILE A 60 4.12 5.21 22.25
N LEU A 61 4.29 5.55 23.52
CA LEU A 61 3.49 5.03 24.61
C LEU A 61 2.28 5.94 24.86
N GLU A 62 1.09 5.35 24.90
CA GLU A 62 -0.19 6.01 25.14
C GLU A 62 -0.85 5.36 26.37
N GLY A 63 -0.53 5.83 27.58
CA GLY A 63 -1.16 5.28 28.79
C GLY A 63 -0.78 5.96 30.10
N ASN A 64 -1.82 6.32 30.88
CA ASN A 64 -1.72 6.94 32.21
C ASN A 64 -2.46 6.10 33.30
N GLY A 65 -2.70 4.79 33.07
CA GLY A 65 -3.66 3.98 33.85
C GLY A 65 -3.15 2.63 34.36
N LYS A 66 -3.80 2.10 35.41
CA LYS A 66 -3.37 0.96 36.25
C LYS A 66 -3.33 -0.43 35.57
N GLN A 67 -3.82 -0.60 34.35
CA GLN A 67 -3.99 -1.90 33.67
C GLN A 67 -2.96 -2.17 32.55
N GLY A 68 -2.04 -1.23 32.28
CA GLY A 68 -1.05 -1.34 31.22
C GLY A 68 -0.91 -0.04 30.43
N THR A 69 0.13 0.02 29.60
CA THR A 69 0.44 1.14 28.71
C THR A 69 0.25 0.68 27.28
N ALA A 70 -0.66 1.31 26.53
CA ALA A 70 -0.76 1.04 25.10
C ALA A 70 0.46 1.61 24.39
N PHE A 71 0.87 0.99 23.29
CA PHE A 71 1.94 1.51 22.45
C PHE A 71 1.54 1.50 20.98
N ARG A 72 2.16 2.38 20.22
CA ARG A 72 2.08 2.38 18.76
C ARG A 72 3.38 2.81 18.11
N GLY A 73 3.64 2.31 16.91
CA GLY A 73 4.74 2.79 16.06
C GLY A 73 4.46 2.48 14.60
N SER A 74 5.04 3.28 13.70
CA SER A 74 4.95 3.06 12.26
C SER A 74 6.23 2.38 11.79
N VAL A 75 6.08 1.33 10.99
CA VAL A 75 7.18 0.56 10.43
C VAL A 75 7.12 0.68 8.90
N PRO A 76 8.15 1.24 8.24
CA PRO A 76 8.25 1.17 6.79
C PRO A 76 8.50 -0.28 6.35
N LEU A 77 7.90 -0.67 5.24
CA LEU A 77 7.95 -2.01 4.66
C LEU A 77 8.66 -1.97 3.30
N ALA A 78 9.51 -2.96 3.05
CA ALA A 78 9.97 -3.29 1.71
C ALA A 78 8.95 -4.20 1.02
N LEU A 79 8.91 -4.20 -0.31
CA LEU A 79 8.10 -5.17 -1.07
C LEU A 79 8.51 -6.61 -0.72
N GLY A 80 7.52 -7.48 -0.51
CA GLY A 80 7.72 -8.85 -0.07
C GLY A 80 7.54 -9.02 1.44
N GLU A 81 8.20 -10.03 2.00
CA GLU A 81 8.11 -10.34 3.43
C GLU A 81 8.98 -9.39 4.27
N ASN A 82 8.41 -8.90 5.37
CA ASN A 82 9.08 -8.07 6.35
C ASN A 82 8.91 -8.70 7.73
N GLU A 83 10.01 -8.88 8.46
CA GLU A 83 9.97 -9.24 9.87
C GLU A 83 9.96 -7.97 10.72
N ILE A 84 9.04 -7.90 11.66
CA ILE A 84 8.91 -6.81 12.60
C ILE A 84 9.12 -7.37 14.00
N MET A 85 10.15 -6.88 14.67
CA MET A 85 10.49 -7.26 16.04
C MET A 85 10.00 -6.18 17.00
N VAL A 86 9.19 -6.58 17.98
CA VAL A 86 8.70 -5.73 19.06
C VAL A 86 9.31 -6.22 20.36
N VAL A 87 9.96 -5.34 21.11
CA VAL A 87 10.60 -5.67 22.38
C VAL A 87 10.05 -4.75 23.46
N ALA A 88 9.54 -5.33 24.55
CA ALA A 88 9.24 -4.61 25.78
C ALA A 88 10.37 -4.86 26.79
N SER A 89 10.85 -3.81 27.45
CA SER A 89 11.88 -3.90 28.48
C SER A 89 11.55 -3.05 29.70
N ASP A 90 11.95 -3.49 30.89
CA ASP A 90 11.80 -2.72 32.13
C ASP A 90 13.16 -2.20 32.66
N ASN A 91 13.10 -1.38 33.72
CA ASN A 91 14.30 -0.79 34.32
C ASN A 91 15.16 -1.81 35.10
N LEU A 92 14.68 -3.04 35.29
CA LEU A 92 15.39 -4.14 35.94
C LEU A 92 16.11 -5.04 34.91
N GLY A 93 15.92 -4.78 33.62
CA GLY A 93 16.52 -5.52 32.52
C GLY A 93 15.71 -6.73 32.05
N ASN A 94 14.49 -6.92 32.57
CA ASN A 94 13.60 -7.96 32.06
C ASN A 94 13.13 -7.57 30.65
N GLN A 95 12.93 -8.56 29.77
CA GLN A 95 12.48 -8.32 28.40
C GLN A 95 11.43 -9.33 27.97
N SER A 96 10.55 -8.91 27.06
CA SER A 96 9.65 -9.77 26.30
C SER A 96 9.71 -9.37 24.84
N THR A 97 9.79 -10.36 23.95
CA THR A 97 9.98 -10.14 22.51
C THR A 97 8.87 -10.81 21.72
N ARG A 98 8.34 -10.09 20.73
CA ARG A 98 7.42 -10.62 19.74
C ARG A 98 7.95 -10.35 18.34
N VAL A 99 7.96 -11.37 17.49
CA VAL A 99 8.24 -11.23 16.06
C VAL A 99 6.96 -11.49 15.29
N LEU A 100 6.71 -10.68 14.28
CA LEU A 100 5.58 -10.80 13.37
C LEU A 100 6.04 -10.58 11.93
N THR A 101 5.45 -11.34 11.02
CA THR A 101 5.72 -11.26 9.59
C THR A 101 4.61 -10.48 8.90
N VAL A 102 4.97 -9.46 8.12
CA VAL A 102 4.04 -8.69 7.28
C VAL A 102 4.50 -8.77 5.84
N LYS A 103 3.61 -9.18 4.94
CA LYS A 103 3.90 -9.20 3.51
C LYS A 103 3.36 -7.93 2.86
N SER A 104 4.26 -7.07 2.42
CA SER A 104 3.90 -5.93 1.57
C SER A 104 3.79 -6.39 0.12
N ILE A 105 2.67 -6.09 -0.51
CA ILE A 105 2.46 -6.30 -1.94
C ILE A 105 2.37 -4.96 -2.66
N ALA A 106 2.77 -4.96 -3.93
CA ALA A 106 2.58 -3.80 -4.78
C ALA A 106 1.07 -3.49 -4.88
N PRO A 107 0.68 -2.21 -4.82
CA PRO A 107 -0.69 -1.82 -5.13
C PRO A 107 -1.09 -2.35 -6.51
N PRO A 108 -2.37 -2.72 -6.70
CA PRO A 108 -2.84 -3.08 -8.03
C PRO A 108 -2.63 -1.91 -9.00
N PRO A 109 -2.28 -2.17 -10.28
CA PRO A 109 -2.16 -1.11 -11.26
C PRO A 109 -3.50 -0.36 -11.40
N LEU A 110 -3.44 0.95 -11.63
CA LEU A 110 -4.64 1.73 -11.93
C LEU A 110 -5.32 1.17 -13.19
N PRO A 111 -6.65 1.04 -13.23
CA PRO A 111 -7.33 0.56 -14.43
C PRO A 111 -7.05 1.51 -15.59
N PHE A 112 -6.75 0.95 -16.76
CA PHE A 112 -6.71 1.73 -17.99
C PHE A 112 -8.09 2.31 -18.27
N LEU A 113 -8.15 3.53 -18.83
CA LEU A 113 -9.40 4.24 -19.07
C LEU A 113 -9.33 4.97 -20.40
N LEU A 114 -10.49 5.18 -21.03
CA LEU A 114 -10.69 6.13 -22.12
C LEU A 114 -12.08 6.73 -21.97
N VAL A 115 -12.14 8.06 -21.88
CA VAL A 115 -13.38 8.83 -21.75
C VAL A 115 -13.32 10.04 -22.65
N ILE A 116 -14.37 10.26 -23.43
CA ILE A 116 -14.59 11.49 -24.19
C ILE A 116 -15.40 12.44 -23.31
N THR A 117 -14.90 13.65 -23.08
CA THR A 117 -15.58 14.67 -22.25
C THR A 117 -16.30 15.72 -23.09
N GLU A 118 -15.79 16.00 -24.29
CA GLU A 118 -16.40 16.91 -25.24
C GLU A 118 -16.11 16.42 -26.68
N PRO A 119 -17.06 16.42 -27.62
CA PRO A 119 -18.46 16.80 -27.45
C PRO A 119 -19.25 15.80 -26.62
N ARG A 120 -20.42 16.24 -26.12
CA ARG A 120 -21.42 15.30 -25.62
C ARG A 120 -21.92 14.45 -26.79
N ASP A 121 -22.16 13.18 -26.50
CA ASP A 121 -22.72 12.25 -27.48
C ASP A 121 -24.07 12.76 -28.01
N LEU A 122 -24.28 12.60 -29.32
CA LEU A 122 -25.43 13.07 -30.10
C LEU A 122 -25.65 14.59 -30.07
N SER A 123 -24.62 15.38 -29.78
CA SER A 123 -24.72 16.85 -29.82
C SER A 123 -24.95 17.39 -31.23
N ILE A 124 -25.67 18.50 -31.34
CA ILE A 124 -25.86 19.23 -32.59
C ILE A 124 -24.97 20.47 -32.57
N VAL A 125 -24.17 20.65 -33.62
CA VAL A 125 -23.24 21.78 -33.76
C VAL A 125 -23.51 22.54 -35.07
N SER A 126 -23.18 23.83 -35.09
CA SER A 126 -23.32 24.69 -36.28
C SER A 126 -22.00 25.02 -36.97
N THR A 127 -20.87 24.51 -36.46
CA THR A 127 -19.54 24.67 -37.06
C THR A 127 -19.02 23.33 -37.57
N GLY A 128 -18.45 23.31 -38.77
CA GLY A 128 -17.87 22.11 -39.39
C GLY A 128 -16.50 21.71 -38.81
N ILE A 129 -16.02 22.42 -37.80
CA ILE A 129 -14.84 22.05 -37.03
C ILE A 129 -15.23 22.14 -35.56
N ILE A 130 -14.96 21.06 -34.81
CA ILE A 130 -15.21 21.00 -33.38
C ILE A 130 -13.95 20.60 -32.63
N ARG A 131 -13.93 20.91 -31.34
CA ARG A 131 -12.94 20.38 -30.41
C ARG A 131 -13.45 19.05 -29.85
N LEU A 132 -12.64 18.01 -30.01
CA LEU A 132 -12.77 16.74 -29.30
C LEU A 132 -11.79 16.76 -28.13
N SER A 133 -12.27 16.51 -26.92
CA SER A 133 -11.47 16.44 -25.71
C SER A 133 -11.88 15.25 -24.87
N GLY A 134 -10.94 14.74 -24.09
CA GLY A 134 -11.17 13.61 -23.21
C GLY A 134 -9.97 13.29 -22.35
N ARG A 135 -10.04 12.12 -21.71
CA ARG A 135 -8.99 11.59 -20.85
C ARG A 135 -8.75 10.13 -21.16
N THR A 136 -7.48 9.73 -21.16
CA THR A 136 -7.01 8.35 -21.23
C THR A 136 -6.04 8.07 -20.07
N GLY A 137 -5.50 6.85 -19.99
CA GLY A 137 -4.36 6.56 -19.11
C GLY A 137 -3.12 7.40 -19.46
N PRO A 138 -2.28 7.76 -18.47
CA PRO A 138 -1.03 8.45 -18.75
C PRO A 138 -0.14 7.62 -19.69
N GLU A 139 0.68 8.30 -20.49
CA GLU A 139 1.61 7.68 -21.45
C GLU A 139 0.98 6.80 -22.55
N ALA A 140 -0.35 6.76 -22.64
CA ALA A 140 -1.04 6.06 -23.71
C ALA A 140 -0.84 6.74 -25.06
N VAL A 141 -0.93 5.98 -26.14
CA VAL A 141 -1.09 6.52 -27.50
C VAL A 141 -2.58 6.61 -27.80
N ILE A 142 -3.01 7.69 -28.44
CA ILE A 142 -4.41 7.89 -28.85
C ILE A 142 -4.49 8.15 -30.35
N SER A 143 -5.50 7.59 -31.00
CA SER A 143 -5.88 7.92 -32.36
C SER A 143 -7.33 8.38 -32.41
N VAL A 144 -7.58 9.39 -33.24
CA VAL A 144 -8.91 9.96 -33.50
C VAL A 144 -9.15 9.82 -35.00
N ASN A 145 -10.18 9.06 -35.38
CA ASN A 145 -10.44 8.65 -36.78
C ASN A 145 -9.19 8.05 -37.45
N GLY A 146 -8.42 7.27 -36.70
CA GLY A 146 -7.17 6.64 -37.17
C GLY A 146 -5.94 7.57 -37.20
N VAL A 147 -6.08 8.86 -36.89
CA VAL A 147 -4.96 9.82 -36.84
C VAL A 147 -4.45 9.97 -35.41
N SER A 148 -3.15 9.77 -35.20
CA SER A 148 -2.51 9.93 -33.89
C SER A 148 -2.68 11.35 -33.36
N SER A 149 -3.07 11.48 -32.09
CA SER A 149 -3.21 12.77 -31.40
C SER A 149 -2.32 12.80 -30.15
N PRO A 150 -1.75 13.96 -29.78
CA PRO A 150 -0.95 14.08 -28.57
C PRO A 150 -1.84 14.05 -27.31
N ILE A 151 -1.27 13.53 -26.22
CA ILE A 151 -1.83 13.62 -24.87
C ILE A 151 -0.83 14.33 -23.93
N ASP A 152 -1.32 14.89 -22.83
CA ASP A 152 -0.45 15.45 -21.79
C ASP A 152 0.05 14.38 -20.78
N LEU A 153 0.91 14.78 -19.84
CA LEU A 153 1.51 13.89 -18.82
C LEU A 153 0.49 13.21 -17.91
N VAL A 154 -0.74 13.74 -17.82
CA VAL A 154 -1.80 13.18 -16.98
C VAL A 154 -2.91 12.53 -17.80
N GLY A 155 -2.71 12.34 -19.11
CA GLY A 155 -3.60 11.62 -20.00
C GLY A 155 -4.74 12.44 -20.59
N ASN A 156 -4.74 13.77 -20.49
CA ASN A 156 -5.74 14.57 -21.20
C ASN A 156 -5.37 14.71 -22.67
N PHE A 157 -6.37 14.67 -23.54
CA PHE A 157 -6.21 14.92 -24.96
C PHE A 157 -7.21 15.96 -25.44
N SER A 158 -6.78 16.72 -26.45
CA SER A 158 -7.65 17.66 -27.15
C SER A 158 -7.17 17.82 -28.58
N THR A 159 -8.07 17.62 -29.54
CA THR A 159 -7.79 17.79 -30.96
C THR A 159 -8.96 18.42 -31.69
N LEU A 160 -8.72 18.96 -32.89
CA LEU A 160 -9.78 19.48 -33.75
C LEU A 160 -10.21 18.39 -34.73
N VAL A 161 -11.53 18.22 -34.88
CA VAL A 161 -12.13 17.28 -35.82
C VAL A 161 -12.96 18.06 -36.83
N VAL A 162 -12.73 17.81 -38.11
CA VAL A 162 -13.52 18.34 -39.22
C VAL A 162 -14.73 17.43 -39.43
N LEU A 163 -15.91 18.03 -39.59
CA LEU A 163 -17.19 17.35 -39.74
C LEU A 163 -17.76 17.56 -41.14
N GLU A 164 -18.48 16.56 -41.64
CA GLU A 164 -19.32 16.67 -42.82
C GLU A 164 -20.76 17.03 -42.43
N PRO A 165 -21.55 17.74 -43.27
CA PRO A 165 -22.94 18.04 -42.94
C PRO A 165 -23.75 16.77 -42.65
N GLY A 166 -24.50 16.76 -41.55
CA GLY A 166 -25.26 15.60 -41.07
C GLY A 166 -24.59 14.86 -39.90
N PRO A 167 -24.95 13.58 -39.68
CA PRO A 167 -24.37 12.76 -38.62
C PRO A 167 -22.90 12.40 -38.90
N ASN A 168 -22.05 12.57 -37.89
CA ASN A 168 -20.64 12.21 -37.88
C ASN A 168 -20.40 11.26 -36.71
N ILE A 169 -19.67 10.18 -36.96
CA ILE A 169 -19.18 9.25 -35.93
C ILE A 169 -17.68 9.48 -35.79
N ILE A 170 -17.23 9.79 -34.59
CA ILE A 170 -15.83 10.02 -34.26
C ILE A 170 -15.33 8.84 -33.45
N ASP A 171 -14.42 8.06 -34.05
CA ASP A 171 -13.79 6.92 -33.40
C ASP A 171 -12.54 7.36 -32.65
N VAL A 172 -12.45 7.01 -31.38
CA VAL A 172 -11.30 7.27 -30.52
C VAL A 172 -10.77 5.96 -30.00
N VAL A 173 -9.50 5.67 -30.26
CA VAL A 173 -8.82 4.46 -29.78
C VAL A 173 -7.63 4.87 -28.95
N SER A 174 -7.45 4.24 -27.79
CA SER A 174 -6.26 4.45 -26.96
C SER A 174 -5.61 3.12 -26.60
N THR A 175 -4.28 3.10 -26.59
CA THR A 175 -3.45 1.94 -26.25
C THR A 175 -2.40 2.33 -25.23
N ASN A 176 -2.30 1.61 -24.11
CA ASN A 176 -1.26 1.85 -23.10
C ASN A 176 0.01 1.02 -23.35
N SER A 177 1.04 1.23 -22.52
CA SER A 177 2.33 0.54 -22.57
C SER A 177 2.23 -0.97 -22.36
N ASP A 178 1.22 -1.43 -21.61
CA ASP A 178 0.94 -2.85 -21.38
C ASP A 178 0.18 -3.52 -22.55
N GLY A 179 -0.13 -2.75 -23.61
CA GLY A 179 -0.83 -3.24 -24.80
C GLY A 179 -2.34 -3.36 -24.64
N GLN A 180 -2.92 -2.85 -23.55
CA GLN A 180 -4.37 -2.77 -23.38
C GLN A 180 -4.94 -1.74 -24.35
N VAL A 181 -6.05 -2.07 -25.01
CA VAL A 181 -6.71 -1.21 -25.98
C VAL A 181 -8.12 -0.87 -25.49
N MET A 182 -8.49 0.40 -25.57
CA MET A 182 -9.84 0.89 -25.35
C MET A 182 -10.33 1.70 -26.54
N SER A 183 -11.63 1.64 -26.79
CA SER A 183 -12.29 2.41 -27.85
C SER A 183 -13.51 3.13 -27.31
N ALA A 184 -13.70 4.36 -27.76
CA ALA A 184 -14.84 5.19 -27.46
C ALA A 184 -15.33 5.86 -28.74
N VAL A 185 -16.63 6.14 -28.80
CA VAL A 185 -17.27 6.79 -29.95
C VAL A 185 -17.98 8.03 -29.47
N ALA A 186 -17.88 9.11 -30.24
CA ALA A 186 -18.75 10.28 -30.09
C ALA A 186 -19.52 10.53 -31.38
N ALA A 187 -20.86 10.54 -31.29
CA ALA A 187 -21.72 10.94 -32.38
C ALA A 187 -22.02 12.44 -32.33
N VAL A 188 -21.90 13.13 -33.46
CA VAL A 188 -22.14 14.58 -33.57
C VAL A 188 -22.95 14.86 -34.83
N ILE A 189 -23.95 15.71 -34.75
CA ILE A 189 -24.77 16.12 -35.90
C ILE A 189 -24.39 17.54 -36.28
N TYR A 190 -23.72 17.72 -37.42
CA TYR A 190 -23.39 19.03 -37.95
C TYR A 190 -24.55 19.57 -38.80
N ARG A 191 -25.09 20.73 -38.41
CA ARG A 191 -26.13 21.48 -39.11
C ARG A 191 -25.63 22.92 -39.39
N PRO A 192 -25.10 23.21 -40.59
CA PRO A 192 -24.59 24.53 -40.96
C PRO A 192 -25.66 25.63 -40.92
#